data_AF-A0A9P3LU90-F1
#
_entry.id   AF-A0A9P3LU90-F1
#
_cell.length_a   1.000
_cell.length_b   1.000
_cell.length_c   1.000
_cell.angle_alpha   90.00
_cell.angle_beta   90.00
_cell.angle_gamma   90.00
#
_symmetry.space_group_name_H-M   'P 1'
#
loop_
_entity.id
_entity.type
_entity.pdbx_description
1 polymer ?
#
loop_
_entity_poly.entity_id
_entity_poly.type
_entity_poly.pdbx_seq_one_letter_code
_entity_poly.pdbx_strand_id
1 'polypeptide(L)'
;MSRSPTPSSVFSLTFSSDGLTDRLQESSLLFRKTRSGSKARPRVPSYASTSNTLPPLYRLKWKKIIFHFACISSALGAGLKLASLQTKGTKRGFGFGSQYLTILGLVMTIGMFLLALFVDFTQSSRARRIKNTLLPLLVTIECAIGAMYWLLVMRDVFHIYPDGNRYIPFWVDIQVHGLPFFYTLVEMFFISESFQVRRKADIINMSGFAVFYMCWSSFCAHMDGEWPYPVLQNITCPWTRLQMMTICSLSSVFAHIIITEAHVAHRARVAVKAMKGSKDLSQSSIDR
;
A
#
# COMPACT_ATOMS: atom_id res chain seq x y z
N MET A 1 -0.98 70.30 30.20
CA MET A 1 -0.56 69.84 31.55
C MET A 1 -1.16 68.47 31.81
N SER A 2 -0.34 67.41 31.87
CA SER A 2 -0.48 66.14 32.64
C SER A 2 0.40 65.07 31.97
N ARG A 3 1.71 65.11 32.20
CA ARG A 3 2.46 64.15 33.06
C ARG A 3 2.05 62.69 32.89
N SER A 4 2.86 61.94 32.15
CA SER A 4 3.09 60.51 32.37
C SER A 4 3.88 60.30 33.67
N PRO A 5 3.57 59.25 34.46
CA PRO A 5 4.54 58.15 34.64
C PRO A 5 3.94 56.74 34.95
N THR A 6 4.77 55.71 34.67
CA THR A 6 5.03 54.32 35.22
C THR A 6 4.05 53.63 36.23
N PRO A 7 4.15 52.30 36.58
CA PRO A 7 5.25 51.30 36.42
C PRO A 7 4.85 49.83 36.10
N SER A 8 5.83 48.95 35.78
CA SER A 8 6.15 47.70 36.55
C SER A 8 6.98 46.65 35.78
N SER A 9 8.12 46.28 36.40
CA SER A 9 8.81 44.97 36.45
C SER A 9 9.13 44.18 35.17
N VAL A 10 10.41 44.19 34.79
CA VAL A 10 11.05 43.12 33.99
C VAL A 10 11.74 42.16 34.95
N PHE A 11 11.33 40.89 34.91
CA PHE A 11 11.92 39.78 35.68
C PHE A 11 13.08 39.19 34.86
N SER A 12 14.33 39.38 35.31
CA SER A 12 15.49 38.69 34.76
C SER A 12 15.61 37.31 35.42
N LEU A 13 15.40 36.24 34.65
CA LEU A 13 15.69 34.87 35.05
C LEU A 13 17.12 34.51 34.61
N THR A 14 18.03 34.43 35.57
CA THR A 14 19.33 33.77 35.43
C THR A 14 19.14 32.27 35.51
N PHE A 15 19.50 31.54 34.45
CA PHE A 15 19.45 30.09 34.41
C PHE A 15 20.80 29.54 34.93
N SER A 16 20.79 28.92 36.12
CA SER A 16 21.95 28.24 36.69
C SER A 16 22.24 26.95 35.91
N SER A 17 23.46 26.82 35.39
CA SER A 17 23.94 25.70 34.57
C SER A 17 24.12 24.38 35.33
N ASP A 18 24.08 24.42 36.66
CA ASP A 18 24.66 23.36 37.49
C ASP A 18 23.71 22.17 37.70
N GLY A 19 22.43 22.32 37.34
CA GLY A 19 21.43 21.25 37.44
C GLY A 19 21.21 20.41 36.17
N LEU A 20 21.79 20.82 35.03
CA LEU A 20 21.54 20.13 33.75
C LEU A 20 22.51 18.95 33.54
N THR A 21 23.73 19.05 34.04
CA THR A 21 24.76 18.00 33.97
C THR A 21 24.40 16.79 34.83
N ASP A 22 23.84 17.00 36.02
CA ASP A 22 23.45 15.91 36.91
C ASP A 22 22.28 15.09 36.37
N ARG A 23 21.29 15.74 35.73
CA ARG A 23 20.17 15.03 35.07
C ARG A 23 20.60 14.26 33.81
N LEU A 24 21.63 14.73 33.11
CA LEU A 24 22.22 14.00 31.96
C LEU A 24 23.07 12.81 32.44
N GLN A 25 23.67 12.90 33.62
CA GLN A 25 24.44 11.79 34.20
C GLN A 25 23.54 10.71 34.82
N GLU A 26 22.43 11.07 35.46
CA GLU A 26 21.44 10.09 35.93
C GLU A 26 20.71 9.39 34.78
N SER A 27 20.36 10.10 33.71
CA SER A 27 19.71 9.48 32.53
C SER A 27 20.63 8.52 31.78
N SER A 28 21.94 8.80 31.72
CA SER A 28 22.93 7.90 31.13
C SER A 28 23.24 6.68 32.02
N LEU A 29 23.17 6.81 33.36
CA LEU A 29 23.25 5.67 34.29
C LEU A 29 22.02 4.76 34.22
N LEU A 30 20.81 5.34 34.07
CA LEU A 30 19.59 4.56 33.83
C LEU A 30 19.62 3.85 32.47
N PHE A 31 20.19 4.47 31.43
CA PHE A 31 20.40 3.85 30.12
C PHE A 31 21.47 2.75 30.13
N ARG A 32 22.44 2.84 31.05
CA ARG A 32 23.49 1.81 31.21
C ARG A 32 23.01 0.62 32.04
N LYS A 33 22.14 0.83 33.03
CA LYS A 33 21.59 -0.24 33.88
C LYS A 33 20.55 -1.12 33.16
N THR A 34 19.87 -0.62 32.13
CA THR A 34 19.00 -1.43 31.26
C THR A 34 19.77 -2.29 30.25
N ARG A 35 21.08 -2.10 30.10
CA ARG A 35 21.93 -2.85 29.15
C ARG A 35 22.64 -4.07 29.76
N SER A 36 22.56 -4.25 31.08
CA SER A 36 23.21 -5.35 31.82
C SER A 36 22.29 -6.56 32.09
N GLY A 37 20.97 -6.41 31.91
CA GLY A 37 20.01 -7.51 31.93
C GLY A 37 19.77 -8.06 30.53
N SER A 38 20.68 -8.92 30.03
CA SER A 38 20.44 -9.69 28.81
C SER A 38 19.31 -10.71 29.04
N LYS A 39 18.07 -10.25 29.10
CA LYS A 39 16.96 -11.04 28.57
C LYS A 39 17.16 -11.02 27.07
N ALA A 40 17.72 -12.12 26.56
CA ALA A 40 17.85 -12.37 25.14
C ALA A 40 16.56 -11.93 24.44
N ARG A 41 16.65 -10.87 23.64
CA ARG A 41 15.60 -10.54 22.68
C ARG A 41 15.39 -11.83 21.89
N PRO A 42 14.18 -12.42 21.85
CA PRO A 42 13.98 -13.67 21.14
C PRO A 42 14.51 -13.46 19.73
N ARG A 43 15.58 -14.19 19.40
CA ARG A 43 16.18 -14.17 18.08
C ARG A 43 15.05 -14.60 17.16
N VAL A 44 14.50 -13.66 16.38
CA VAL A 44 13.57 -14.01 15.30
C VAL A 44 14.31 -15.08 14.51
N PRO A 45 13.77 -16.32 14.42
CA PRO A 45 14.47 -17.37 13.72
C PRO A 45 14.82 -16.86 12.33
N SER A 46 16.09 -16.89 11.98
CA SER A 46 16.48 -16.84 10.58
C SER A 46 15.67 -17.96 9.93
N TYR A 47 14.74 -17.60 9.03
CA TYR A 47 13.91 -18.55 8.29
C TYR A 47 14.81 -19.32 7.32
N ALA A 48 15.67 -20.18 7.87
CA ALA A 48 16.30 -21.25 7.15
C ALA A 48 15.18 -22.22 6.77
N SER A 49 14.77 -22.15 5.50
CA SER A 49 14.27 -23.26 4.68
C SER A 49 13.70 -24.46 5.44
N THR A 50 12.62 -24.30 6.19
CA THR A 50 11.74 -25.41 6.59
C THR A 50 10.68 -25.62 5.52
N SER A 51 11.15 -25.91 4.30
CA SER A 51 10.32 -26.64 3.35
C SER A 51 10.12 -28.04 3.93
N ASN A 52 8.89 -28.38 4.35
CA ASN A 52 8.27 -29.73 4.25
C ASN A 52 7.22 -30.11 5.32
N THR A 53 6.64 -29.19 6.10
CA THR A 53 5.53 -29.54 7.03
C THR A 53 4.19 -28.86 6.75
N LEU A 54 3.99 -28.33 5.54
CA LEU A 54 2.66 -27.94 5.08
C LEU A 54 1.98 -29.14 4.40
N PRO A 55 0.69 -29.42 4.70
CA PRO A 55 -0.03 -30.55 4.11
C PRO A 55 -0.04 -30.45 2.58
N PRO A 56 -0.16 -31.58 1.85
CA PRO A 56 0.01 -31.61 0.40
C PRO A 56 -0.91 -30.60 -0.28
N LEU A 57 -0.27 -29.64 -0.95
CA LEU A 57 -0.80 -28.45 -1.63
C LEU A 57 -1.85 -28.73 -2.72
N TYR A 58 -2.28 -29.99 -2.89
CA TYR A 58 -3.22 -30.41 -3.92
C TYR A 58 -4.65 -29.92 -3.63
N ARG A 59 -5.02 -29.73 -2.36
CA ARG A 59 -6.41 -29.42 -1.96
C ARG A 59 -6.84 -27.96 -2.23
N LEU A 60 -5.90 -27.06 -2.55
CA LEU A 60 -6.17 -25.64 -2.82
C LEU A 60 -6.04 -25.21 -4.29
N LYS A 61 -5.51 -26.04 -5.19
CA LYS A 61 -5.20 -25.61 -6.57
C LYS A 61 -6.41 -25.05 -7.33
N TRP A 62 -7.52 -25.78 -7.33
CA TRP A 62 -8.73 -25.34 -8.03
C TRP A 62 -9.36 -24.08 -7.43
N LYS A 63 -9.27 -23.90 -6.10
CA LYS A 63 -9.76 -22.69 -5.43
C LYS A 63 -8.96 -21.44 -5.85
N LYS A 64 -7.64 -21.57 -6.00
CA LYS A 64 -6.76 -20.50 -6.49
C LYS A 64 -7.09 -20.13 -7.93
N ILE A 65 -7.21 -21.14 -8.79
CA ILE A 65 -7.58 -20.98 -10.21
C ILE A 65 -8.93 -20.26 -10.35
N ILE A 66 -9.97 -20.72 -9.64
CA ILE A 66 -11.30 -20.09 -9.65
C ILE A 66 -11.20 -18.63 -9.20
N PHE A 67 -10.47 -18.37 -8.13
CA PHE A 67 -10.26 -17.01 -7.63
C PHE A 67 -9.57 -16.12 -8.67
N HIS A 68 -8.46 -16.56 -9.29
CA HIS A 68 -7.76 -15.78 -10.31
C HIS A 68 -8.63 -15.53 -11.54
N PHE A 69 -9.37 -16.52 -12.02
CA PHE A 69 -10.34 -16.34 -13.12
C PHE A 69 -11.44 -15.34 -12.75
N ALA A 70 -11.97 -15.39 -11.53
CA ALA A 70 -12.98 -14.45 -11.07
C ALA A 70 -12.44 -13.01 -11.01
N CYS A 71 -11.21 -12.83 -10.50
CA CYS A 71 -10.54 -11.52 -10.48
C CYS A 71 -10.32 -10.96 -11.88
N ILE A 72 -9.83 -11.78 -12.83
CA ILE A 72 -9.62 -11.38 -14.23
C ILE A 72 -10.95 -10.98 -14.87
N SER A 73 -11.98 -11.82 -14.73
CA SER A 73 -13.29 -11.60 -15.34
C SER A 73 -13.97 -10.34 -14.79
N SER A 74 -13.88 -10.12 -13.48
CA SER A 74 -14.40 -8.92 -12.83
C SER A 74 -13.67 -7.66 -13.31
N ALA A 75 -12.34 -7.64 -13.25
CA ALA A 75 -11.55 -6.49 -13.65
C ALA A 75 -11.71 -6.15 -15.15
N LEU A 76 -11.72 -7.18 -16.02
CA LEU A 76 -11.94 -7.00 -17.45
C LEU A 76 -13.36 -6.51 -17.74
N GLY A 77 -14.37 -7.13 -17.13
CA GLY A 77 -15.77 -6.72 -17.30
C GLY A 77 -16.02 -5.28 -16.84
N ALA A 78 -15.41 -4.88 -15.74
CA ALA A 78 -15.47 -3.51 -15.24
C ALA A 78 -14.78 -2.52 -16.20
N GLY A 79 -13.61 -2.87 -16.73
CA GLY A 79 -12.89 -2.07 -17.72
C GLY A 79 -13.67 -1.87 -19.02
N LEU A 80 -14.30 -2.94 -19.54
CA LEU A 80 -15.14 -2.89 -20.73
C LEU A 80 -16.38 -2.02 -20.52
N LYS A 81 -17.06 -2.16 -19.36
CA LYS A 81 -18.19 -1.29 -19.00
C LYS A 81 -17.76 0.17 -18.85
N LEU A 82 -16.62 0.43 -18.23
CA LEU A 82 -16.10 1.79 -18.10
C LEU A 82 -15.81 2.41 -19.47
N ALA A 83 -15.23 1.64 -20.39
CA ALA A 83 -14.98 2.07 -21.76
C ALA A 83 -16.27 2.36 -22.55
N SER A 84 -17.36 1.62 -22.28
CA SER A 84 -18.65 1.85 -22.95
C SER A 84 -19.40 3.09 -22.44
N LEU A 85 -19.08 3.59 -21.23
CA LEU A 85 -19.78 4.73 -20.63
C LEU A 85 -19.36 6.10 -21.20
N GLN A 86 -18.40 6.16 -22.13
CA GLN A 86 -17.92 7.40 -22.79
C GLN A 86 -17.71 8.58 -21.84
N THR A 87 -17.21 8.33 -20.62
CA THR A 87 -16.95 9.39 -19.63
C THR A 87 -15.84 10.32 -20.11
N LYS A 88 -15.69 11.54 -19.53
CA LYS A 88 -14.53 12.40 -19.82
C LYS A 88 -13.19 11.65 -19.66
N GLY A 89 -13.14 10.66 -18.76
CA GLY A 89 -12.02 9.74 -18.57
C GLY A 89 -11.68 8.82 -19.77
N THR A 90 -12.50 8.85 -20.82
CA THR A 90 -12.32 8.11 -22.08
C THR A 90 -12.12 9.03 -23.28
N LYS A 91 -12.05 10.37 -23.06
CA LYS A 91 -11.68 11.31 -24.11
C LYS A 91 -10.33 10.91 -24.71
N ARG A 92 -10.20 11.04 -26.03
CA ARG A 92 -8.97 10.77 -26.78
C ARG A 92 -7.93 11.89 -26.54
N GLY A 93 -7.45 12.00 -25.32
CA GLY A 93 -6.23 12.74 -25.00
C GLY A 93 -4.98 11.92 -25.34
N PHE A 94 -3.83 12.58 -25.34
CA PHE A 94 -2.53 11.97 -25.51
C PHE A 94 -2.27 10.93 -24.41
N GLY A 95 -1.81 9.74 -24.82
CA GLY A 95 -1.64 8.61 -23.90
C GLY A 95 -2.93 7.81 -23.63
N PHE A 96 -4.05 8.13 -24.30
CA PHE A 96 -5.31 7.38 -24.21
C PHE A 96 -5.77 7.20 -22.75
N GLY A 97 -6.17 5.99 -22.35
CA GLY A 97 -6.58 5.71 -20.97
C GLY A 97 -5.41 5.67 -19.98
N SER A 98 -4.16 5.56 -20.43
CA SER A 98 -3.02 5.38 -19.52
C SER A 98 -2.64 6.63 -18.72
N GLN A 99 -3.18 7.79 -19.09
CA GLN A 99 -3.08 9.02 -18.28
C GLN A 99 -3.81 8.87 -16.93
N TYR A 100 -4.80 7.97 -16.85
CA TYR A 100 -5.56 7.69 -15.63
C TYR A 100 -4.96 6.51 -14.87
N LEU A 101 -4.50 6.76 -13.64
CA LEU A 101 -3.97 5.76 -12.72
C LEU A 101 -4.94 4.61 -12.47
N THR A 102 -6.25 4.86 -12.44
CA THR A 102 -7.26 3.80 -12.28
C THR A 102 -7.24 2.82 -13.47
N ILE A 103 -7.11 3.32 -14.70
CA ILE A 103 -7.06 2.47 -15.90
C ILE A 103 -5.72 1.72 -15.92
N LEU A 104 -4.62 2.40 -15.62
CA LEU A 104 -3.30 1.78 -15.52
C LEU A 104 -3.27 0.69 -14.44
N GLY A 105 -3.83 0.97 -13.27
CA GLY A 105 -4.02 0.02 -12.15
C GLY A 105 -4.80 -1.21 -12.60
N LEU A 106 -5.97 -1.00 -13.22
CA LEU A 106 -6.81 -2.09 -13.70
C LEU A 106 -6.09 -3.00 -14.71
N VAL A 107 -5.33 -2.42 -15.65
CA VAL A 107 -4.50 -3.19 -16.60
C VAL A 107 -3.43 -3.99 -15.87
N MET A 108 -2.73 -3.39 -14.89
CA MET A 108 -1.75 -4.11 -14.08
C MET A 108 -2.38 -5.21 -13.23
N THR A 109 -3.57 -4.99 -12.67
CA THR A 109 -4.36 -5.99 -11.92
C THR A 109 -4.72 -7.18 -12.80
N ILE A 110 -5.22 -6.94 -14.02
CA ILE A 110 -5.48 -8.01 -14.99
C ILE A 110 -4.18 -8.77 -15.32
N GLY A 111 -3.10 -8.06 -15.64
CA GLY A 111 -1.81 -8.67 -15.97
C GLY A 111 -1.22 -9.51 -14.83
N MET A 112 -1.32 -9.02 -13.60
CA MET A 112 -0.87 -9.73 -12.40
C MET A 112 -1.67 -11.01 -12.15
N PHE A 113 -3.00 -10.98 -12.30
CA PHE A 113 -3.81 -12.19 -12.14
C PHE A 113 -3.68 -13.17 -13.32
N LEU A 114 -3.42 -12.69 -14.54
CA LEU A 114 -3.01 -13.56 -15.65
C LEU A 114 -1.68 -14.26 -15.35
N LEU A 115 -0.70 -13.53 -14.80
CA LEU A 115 0.58 -14.11 -14.37
C LEU A 115 0.38 -15.11 -13.21
N ALA A 116 -0.52 -14.82 -12.28
CA ALA A 116 -0.87 -15.73 -11.18
C ALA A 116 -1.50 -17.03 -11.71
N LEU A 117 -2.45 -16.91 -12.63
CA LEU A 117 -3.10 -18.03 -13.29
C LEU A 117 -2.09 -18.87 -14.09
N PHE A 118 -1.15 -18.21 -14.79
CA PHE A 118 -0.06 -18.87 -15.49
C PHE A 118 0.86 -19.65 -14.53
N VAL A 119 1.16 -19.11 -13.34
CA VAL A 119 1.91 -19.81 -12.30
C VAL A 119 1.14 -21.03 -11.79
N ASP A 120 -0.18 -20.95 -11.66
CA ASP A 120 -1.00 -22.06 -11.19
C ASP A 120 -1.00 -23.23 -12.18
N PHE A 121 -1.01 -22.95 -13.50
CA PHE A 121 -0.92 -23.99 -14.52
C PHE A 121 0.50 -24.54 -14.71
N THR A 122 1.51 -23.68 -14.80
CA THR A 122 2.87 -24.09 -15.19
C THR A 122 3.77 -24.42 -14.01
N GLN A 123 3.41 -23.98 -12.81
CA GLN A 123 4.25 -24.06 -11.61
C GLN A 123 5.65 -23.42 -11.78
N SER A 124 5.81 -22.51 -12.75
CA SER A 124 7.10 -21.89 -13.08
C SER A 124 7.64 -21.03 -11.93
N SER A 125 8.84 -21.39 -11.45
CA SER A 125 9.55 -20.63 -10.41
C SER A 125 9.92 -19.21 -10.84
N ARG A 126 10.21 -19.00 -12.13
CA ARG A 126 10.52 -17.66 -12.67
C ARG A 126 9.28 -16.77 -12.64
N ALA A 127 8.16 -17.27 -13.17
CA ALA A 127 6.89 -16.55 -13.17
C ALA A 127 6.44 -16.22 -11.73
N ARG A 128 6.60 -17.17 -10.80
CA ARG A 128 6.31 -16.96 -9.37
C ARG A 128 7.16 -15.86 -8.75
N ARG A 129 8.46 -15.76 -9.09
CA ARG A 129 9.35 -14.69 -8.62
C ARG A 129 8.95 -13.32 -9.16
N ILE A 130 8.58 -13.24 -10.44
CA ILE A 130 8.08 -12.00 -11.05
C ILE A 130 6.79 -11.58 -10.36
N LYS A 131 5.84 -12.51 -10.23
CA LYS A 131 4.57 -12.32 -9.52
C LYS A 131 4.78 -11.75 -8.12
N ASN A 132 5.61 -12.40 -7.32
CA ASN A 132 5.90 -11.97 -5.94
C ASN A 132 6.67 -10.64 -5.88
N THR A 133 7.30 -10.21 -6.98
CA THR A 133 7.97 -8.91 -7.07
C THR A 133 7.00 -7.79 -7.41
N LEU A 134 6.02 -8.07 -8.27
CA LEU A 134 5.02 -7.08 -8.69
C LEU A 134 3.88 -6.93 -7.67
N LEU A 135 3.54 -7.99 -6.95
CA LEU A 135 2.40 -8.02 -6.04
C LEU A 135 2.43 -6.88 -4.98
N PRO A 136 3.53 -6.59 -4.27
CA PRO A 136 3.54 -5.53 -3.25
C PRO A 136 3.40 -4.12 -3.83
N LEU A 137 3.98 -3.91 -5.02
CA LEU A 137 3.82 -2.68 -5.78
C LEU A 137 2.35 -2.49 -6.13
N LEU A 138 1.72 -3.53 -6.70
CA LEU A 138 0.33 -3.45 -7.15
C LEU A 138 -0.67 -3.30 -6.00
N VAL A 139 -0.51 -4.05 -4.90
CA VAL A 139 -1.32 -3.88 -3.68
C VAL A 139 -1.30 -2.42 -3.23
N THR A 140 -0.14 -1.77 -3.32
CA THR A 140 -0.02 -0.39 -2.87
C THR A 140 -0.61 0.61 -3.85
N ILE A 141 -0.40 0.40 -5.16
CA ILE A 141 -1.02 1.24 -6.19
C ILE A 141 -2.54 1.20 -6.08
N GLU A 142 -3.11 0.00 -5.96
CA GLU A 142 -4.57 -0.17 -5.83
C GLU A 142 -5.11 0.40 -4.50
N CYS A 143 -4.32 0.31 -3.42
CA CYS A 143 -4.64 0.99 -2.16
C CYS A 143 -4.72 2.51 -2.36
N ALA A 144 -3.73 3.09 -3.06
CA ALA A 144 -3.68 4.52 -3.32
C ALA A 144 -4.85 4.97 -4.22
N ILE A 145 -5.14 4.23 -5.28
CA ILE A 145 -6.27 4.48 -6.19
C ILE A 145 -7.58 4.49 -5.38
N GLY A 146 -7.87 3.42 -4.65
CA GLY A 146 -9.11 3.32 -3.88
C GLY A 146 -9.21 4.38 -2.79
N ALA A 147 -8.16 4.56 -1.99
CA ALA A 147 -8.16 5.52 -0.89
C ALA A 147 -8.33 6.96 -1.39
N MET A 148 -7.56 7.37 -2.41
CA MET A 148 -7.66 8.73 -2.95
C MET A 148 -9.00 8.97 -3.64
N TYR A 149 -9.47 8.02 -4.43
CA TYR A 149 -10.77 8.13 -5.09
C TYR A 149 -11.90 8.34 -4.08
N TRP A 150 -12.03 7.44 -3.11
CA TRP A 150 -13.13 7.52 -2.13
C TRP A 150 -12.98 8.72 -1.20
N LEU A 151 -11.76 9.14 -0.86
CA LEU A 151 -11.53 10.38 -0.12
C LEU A 151 -12.04 11.60 -0.89
N LEU A 152 -11.77 11.68 -2.19
CA LEU A 152 -12.27 12.77 -3.04
C LEU A 152 -13.80 12.72 -3.16
N VAL A 153 -14.39 11.54 -3.36
CA VAL A 153 -15.86 11.37 -3.39
C VAL A 153 -16.50 11.83 -2.08
N MET A 154 -15.92 11.45 -0.93
CA MET A 154 -16.46 11.82 0.39
C MET A 154 -16.29 13.30 0.70
N ARG A 155 -15.18 13.91 0.26
CA ARG A 155 -14.92 15.33 0.51
C ARG A 155 -15.82 16.21 -0.35
N ASP A 156 -15.75 16.01 -1.67
CA ASP A 156 -16.54 16.75 -2.65
C ASP A 156 -16.38 16.13 -4.05
N VAL A 157 -17.51 15.64 -4.57
CA VAL A 157 -17.65 15.00 -5.88
C VAL A 157 -17.16 15.88 -7.05
N PHE A 158 -17.14 17.21 -6.89
CA PHE A 158 -16.64 18.15 -7.91
C PHE A 158 -15.15 17.97 -8.25
N HIS A 159 -14.37 17.37 -7.34
CA HIS A 159 -12.96 17.05 -7.60
C HIS A 159 -12.77 15.92 -8.62
N ILE A 160 -13.84 15.19 -8.94
CA ILE A 160 -13.88 14.09 -9.89
C ILE A 160 -14.78 14.43 -11.08
N TYR A 161 -15.97 14.97 -10.81
CA TYR A 161 -16.99 15.29 -11.81
C TYR A 161 -17.20 16.81 -11.85
N PRO A 162 -16.74 17.53 -12.89
CA PRO A 162 -16.79 19.00 -12.91
C PRO A 162 -18.19 19.61 -12.80
N ASP A 163 -19.23 18.86 -13.17
CA ASP A 163 -20.65 19.23 -13.11
C ASP A 163 -21.38 18.62 -11.89
N GLY A 164 -20.65 17.91 -11.02
CA GLY A 164 -21.17 17.25 -9.82
C GLY A 164 -21.98 15.98 -10.08
N ASN A 165 -22.22 15.63 -11.35
CA ASN A 165 -23.03 14.47 -11.70
C ASN A 165 -22.16 13.22 -11.82
N ARG A 166 -22.48 12.21 -11.02
CA ARG A 166 -21.77 10.92 -11.07
C ARG A 166 -22.24 10.12 -12.27
N TYR A 167 -21.36 9.99 -13.27
CA TYR A 167 -21.65 9.24 -14.50
C TYR A 167 -21.34 7.73 -14.41
N ILE A 168 -20.65 7.30 -13.35
CA ILE A 168 -20.28 5.89 -13.16
C ILE A 168 -21.27 5.23 -12.19
N PRO A 169 -22.01 4.18 -12.60
CA PRO A 169 -22.87 3.42 -11.70
C PRO A 169 -22.06 2.84 -10.53
N PHE A 170 -22.61 2.88 -9.31
CA PHE A 170 -21.92 2.45 -8.10
C PHE A 170 -21.23 1.08 -8.21
N TRP A 171 -21.89 0.11 -8.87
CA TRP A 171 -21.35 -1.23 -9.06
C TRP A 171 -20.12 -1.27 -9.97
N VAL A 172 -20.06 -0.43 -11.00
CA VAL A 172 -18.86 -0.30 -11.86
C VAL A 172 -17.77 0.42 -11.07
N ASP A 173 -18.16 1.43 -10.30
CA ASP A 173 -17.25 2.25 -9.52
C ASP A 173 -16.48 1.43 -8.47
N ILE A 174 -17.20 0.61 -7.69
CA ILE A 174 -16.56 -0.30 -6.72
C ILE A 174 -15.67 -1.35 -7.42
N GLN A 175 -16.03 -1.79 -8.63
CA GLN A 175 -15.24 -2.76 -9.38
C GLN A 175 -13.92 -2.19 -9.92
N VAL A 176 -13.85 -0.90 -10.23
CA VAL A 176 -12.62 -0.27 -10.76
C VAL A 176 -11.78 0.42 -9.68
N HIS A 177 -12.37 0.88 -8.57
CA HIS A 177 -11.64 1.58 -7.50
C HIS A 177 -11.45 0.76 -6.21
N GLY A 178 -12.36 -0.18 -5.91
CA GLY A 178 -12.35 -0.91 -4.64
C GLY A 178 -11.86 -2.35 -4.75
N LEU A 179 -12.47 -3.12 -5.65
CA LEU A 179 -12.22 -4.56 -5.79
C LEU A 179 -10.77 -4.90 -6.18
N PRO A 180 -10.06 -4.17 -7.04
CA PRO A 180 -8.67 -4.47 -7.38
C PRO A 180 -7.75 -4.50 -6.14
N PHE A 181 -7.93 -3.56 -5.21
CA PHE A 181 -7.22 -3.56 -3.93
C PHE A 181 -7.59 -4.78 -3.08
N PHE A 182 -8.87 -5.12 -3.02
CA PHE A 182 -9.31 -6.30 -2.26
C PHE A 182 -8.74 -7.61 -2.84
N TYR A 183 -8.73 -7.76 -4.17
CA TYR A 183 -8.18 -8.94 -4.85
C TYR A 183 -6.70 -9.12 -4.53
N THR A 184 -5.92 -8.04 -4.67
CA THR A 184 -4.48 -8.07 -4.44
C THR A 184 -4.14 -8.29 -2.96
N LEU A 185 -4.94 -7.78 -2.03
CA LEU A 185 -4.83 -8.11 -0.60
C LEU A 185 -5.08 -9.60 -0.34
N VAL A 186 -6.14 -10.19 -0.90
CA VAL A 186 -6.44 -11.61 -0.72
C VAL A 186 -5.31 -12.47 -1.31
N GLU A 187 -4.80 -12.10 -2.48
CA GLU A 187 -3.66 -12.78 -3.12
C GLU A 187 -2.42 -12.74 -2.22
N MET A 188 -2.09 -11.59 -1.65
CA MET A 188 -0.93 -11.39 -0.79
C MET A 188 -1.03 -12.15 0.53
N PHE A 189 -2.16 -12.07 1.24
CA PHE A 189 -2.30 -12.65 2.57
C PHE A 189 -2.57 -14.16 2.54
N PHE A 190 -3.42 -14.63 1.63
CA PHE A 190 -3.98 -15.98 1.72
C PHE A 190 -3.50 -16.93 0.62
N ILE A 191 -3.18 -16.44 -0.58
CA ILE A 191 -2.92 -17.32 -1.74
C ILE A 191 -1.42 -17.48 -2.04
N SER A 192 -0.66 -16.39 -1.97
CA SER A 192 0.78 -16.36 -2.29
C SER A 192 1.63 -16.89 -1.14
N GLU A 193 1.66 -18.21 -0.97
CA GLU A 193 2.42 -18.90 0.09
C GLU A 193 3.93 -18.61 0.06
N SER A 194 4.51 -18.45 -1.13
CA SER A 194 5.94 -18.14 -1.31
C SER A 194 6.29 -16.66 -1.17
N PHE A 195 5.31 -15.80 -0.89
CA PHE A 195 5.55 -14.37 -0.81
C PHE A 195 6.40 -14.02 0.41
N GLN A 196 7.41 -13.18 0.19
CA GLN A 196 8.34 -12.69 1.20
C GLN A 196 8.48 -11.18 1.02
N VAL A 197 8.40 -10.44 2.12
CA VAL A 197 8.54 -8.99 2.11
C VAL A 197 9.99 -8.62 1.83
N ARG A 198 10.23 -7.75 0.85
CA ARG A 198 11.57 -7.25 0.50
C ARG A 198 11.57 -5.73 0.59
N ARG A 199 11.34 -5.21 1.80
CA ARG A 199 11.05 -3.80 2.10
C ARG A 199 11.87 -2.79 1.29
N LYS A 200 13.20 -2.95 1.23
CA LYS A 200 14.07 -2.03 0.47
C LYS A 200 13.75 -2.04 -1.03
N ALA A 201 13.68 -3.22 -1.64
CA ALA A 201 13.39 -3.37 -3.06
C ALA A 201 11.96 -2.92 -3.38
N ASP A 202 11.00 -3.23 -2.51
CA ASP A 202 9.60 -2.86 -2.69
C ASP A 202 9.44 -1.32 -2.66
N ILE A 203 10.08 -0.64 -1.70
CA ILE A 203 10.11 0.85 -1.64
C ILE A 203 10.78 1.44 -2.89
N ILE A 204 11.90 0.89 -3.35
CA ILE A 204 12.57 1.38 -4.57
C ILE A 204 11.65 1.25 -5.79
N ASN A 205 11.01 0.10 -5.96
CA ASN A 205 10.08 -0.13 -7.08
C ASN A 205 8.89 0.83 -7.03
N MET A 206 8.34 1.07 -5.84
CA MET A 206 7.23 2.01 -5.65
C MET A 206 7.62 3.45 -5.91
N SER A 207 8.76 3.90 -5.38
CA SER A 207 9.27 5.24 -5.65
C SER A 207 9.56 5.43 -7.14
N GLY A 208 10.14 4.42 -7.80
CA GLY A 208 10.35 4.42 -9.24
C GLY A 208 9.04 4.54 -10.03
N PHE A 209 8.01 3.77 -9.66
CA PHE A 209 6.69 3.86 -10.27
C PHE A 209 6.03 5.23 -10.04
N ALA A 210 6.13 5.77 -8.83
CA ALA A 210 5.57 7.08 -8.50
C ALA A 210 6.20 8.19 -9.35
N VAL A 211 7.54 8.21 -9.47
CA VAL A 211 8.25 9.14 -10.34
C VAL A 211 7.85 8.95 -11.80
N PHE A 212 7.82 7.70 -12.27
CA PHE A 212 7.38 7.38 -13.63
C PHE A 212 5.97 7.93 -13.91
N TYR A 213 5.01 7.68 -13.02
CA TYR A 213 3.63 8.12 -13.23
C TYR A 213 3.45 9.63 -13.10
N MET A 214 4.18 10.29 -12.20
CA MET A 214 4.21 11.76 -12.12
C MET A 214 4.74 12.36 -13.42
N CYS A 215 5.83 11.84 -13.98
CA CYS A 215 6.37 12.30 -15.25
C CYS A 215 5.40 12.02 -16.41
N TRP A 216 4.82 10.81 -16.46
CA TRP A 216 3.88 10.41 -17.49
C TRP A 216 2.62 11.29 -17.51
N SER A 217 1.96 11.45 -16.35
CA SER A 217 0.76 12.29 -16.24
C SER A 217 1.05 13.77 -16.52
N SER A 218 2.22 14.28 -16.12
CA SER A 218 2.66 15.64 -16.47
C SER A 218 2.87 15.81 -17.97
N PHE A 219 3.43 14.79 -18.63
CA PHE A 219 3.64 14.80 -20.07
C PHE A 219 2.31 14.75 -20.84
N CYS A 220 1.39 13.87 -20.44
CA CYS A 220 0.02 13.88 -20.97
C CYS A 220 -0.63 15.26 -20.83
N ALA A 221 -0.56 15.87 -19.64
CA ALA A 221 -1.11 17.19 -19.40
C ALA A 221 -0.47 18.30 -20.25
N HIS A 222 0.84 18.20 -20.53
CA HIS A 222 1.53 19.12 -21.42
C HIS A 222 1.04 18.98 -22.87
N MET A 223 0.85 17.75 -23.34
CA MET A 223 0.40 17.46 -24.71
C MET A 223 -1.07 17.83 -24.92
N ASP A 224 -1.93 17.60 -23.92
CA ASP A 224 -3.37 17.85 -24.01
C ASP A 224 -3.77 19.27 -23.61
N GLY A 225 -2.89 20.02 -22.92
CA GLY A 225 -3.16 21.35 -22.39
C GLY A 225 -4.07 21.37 -21.16
N GLU A 226 -4.57 20.20 -20.73
CA GLU A 226 -5.36 20.01 -19.51
C GLU A 226 -4.87 18.78 -18.73
N TRP A 227 -4.97 18.81 -17.40
CA TRP A 227 -4.65 17.65 -16.57
C TRP A 227 -5.76 16.60 -16.64
N PRO A 228 -5.41 15.29 -16.62
CA PRO A 228 -6.40 14.22 -16.60
C PRO A 228 -7.36 14.31 -15.42
N TYR A 229 -6.92 14.89 -14.30
CA TYR A 229 -7.69 14.99 -13.06
C TYR A 229 -8.08 16.43 -12.76
N PRO A 230 -9.38 16.74 -12.56
CA PRO A 230 -9.82 18.08 -12.16
C PRO A 230 -9.12 18.57 -10.88
N VAL A 231 -8.88 17.70 -9.89
CA VAL A 231 -8.12 18.08 -8.68
C VAL A 231 -6.70 18.60 -8.99
N LEU A 232 -6.03 18.07 -10.01
CA LEU A 232 -4.71 18.57 -10.44
C LEU A 232 -4.83 19.84 -11.28
N GLN A 233 -5.86 19.93 -12.13
CA GLN A 233 -6.15 21.09 -12.96
C GLN A 233 -6.47 22.32 -12.11
N ASN A 234 -7.26 22.15 -11.05
CA ASN A 234 -7.73 23.22 -10.17
C ASN A 234 -6.61 23.83 -9.31
N ILE A 235 -5.49 23.12 -9.15
CA ILE A 235 -4.29 23.66 -8.47
C ILE A 235 -3.49 24.46 -9.49
N THR A 236 -3.59 25.80 -9.46
CA THR A 236 -2.93 26.69 -10.43
C THR A 236 -1.42 26.75 -10.25
N CYS A 237 -0.93 26.70 -9.01
CA CYS A 237 0.50 26.73 -8.70
C CYS A 237 1.15 25.35 -8.97
N PRO A 238 2.14 25.25 -9.89
CA PRO A 238 2.82 23.98 -10.18
C PRO A 238 3.48 23.34 -8.96
N TRP A 239 4.03 24.15 -8.06
CA TRP A 239 4.69 23.68 -6.85
C TRP A 239 3.72 23.02 -5.88
N THR A 240 2.53 23.60 -5.69
CA THR A 240 1.48 23.00 -4.85
C THR A 240 0.99 21.68 -5.44
N ARG A 241 0.91 21.58 -6.78
CA ARG A 241 0.54 20.33 -7.47
C ARG A 241 1.59 19.24 -7.24
N LEU A 242 2.87 19.59 -7.40
CA LEU A 242 3.99 18.68 -7.12
C LEU A 242 4.02 18.24 -5.65
N GLN A 243 3.77 19.16 -4.72
CA GLN A 243 3.65 18.85 -3.29
C GLN A 243 2.54 17.84 -3.02
N MET A 244 1.36 18.02 -3.61
CA MET A 244 0.25 17.06 -3.46
C MET A 244 0.63 15.67 -4.01
N MET A 245 1.18 15.59 -5.22
CA MET A 245 1.61 14.31 -5.81
C MET A 245 2.68 13.62 -4.96
N THR A 246 3.61 14.39 -4.40
CA THR A 246 4.65 13.90 -3.49
C THR A 246 4.04 13.37 -2.19
N ILE A 247 3.11 14.11 -1.57
CA ILE A 247 2.41 13.68 -0.35
C ILE A 247 1.65 12.38 -0.60
N CYS A 248 0.87 12.28 -1.69
CA CYS A 248 0.16 11.06 -2.05
C CYS A 248 1.13 9.86 -2.21
N SER A 249 2.29 10.09 -2.82
CA SER A 249 3.33 9.07 -3.00
C SER A 249 3.92 8.62 -1.65
N LEU A 250 4.21 9.54 -0.75
CA LEU A 250 4.71 9.24 0.60
C LEU A 250 3.66 8.49 1.45
N SER A 251 2.40 8.91 1.38
CA SER A 251 1.28 8.20 2.03
C SER A 251 1.14 6.77 1.52
N SER A 252 1.39 6.54 0.22
CA SER A 252 1.39 5.21 -0.38
C SER A 252 2.54 4.34 0.16
N VAL A 253 3.75 4.90 0.28
CA VAL A 253 4.89 4.20 0.92
C VAL A 253 4.57 3.85 2.38
N PHE A 254 3.94 4.77 3.12
CA PHE A 254 3.52 4.50 4.49
C PHE A 254 2.48 3.37 4.56
N ALA A 255 1.46 3.39 3.69
CA ALA A 255 0.47 2.33 3.59
C ALA A 255 1.12 0.97 3.27
N HIS A 256 2.10 0.92 2.37
CA HIS A 256 2.87 -0.29 2.08
C HIS A 256 3.58 -0.84 3.32
N ILE A 257 4.21 0.03 4.13
CA ILE A 257 4.86 -0.39 5.37
C ILE A 257 3.83 -1.05 6.30
N ILE A 258 2.67 -0.43 6.50
CA ILE A 258 1.60 -1.00 7.32
C ILE A 258 1.13 -2.35 6.77
N ILE A 259 0.83 -2.43 5.48
CA ILE A 259 0.32 -3.65 4.83
C ILE A 259 1.33 -4.79 4.93
N THR A 260 2.62 -4.50 4.72
CA THR A 260 3.69 -5.51 4.81
C THR A 260 3.96 -5.96 6.25
N GLU A 261 3.91 -5.06 7.23
CA GLU A 261 3.99 -5.42 8.66
C GLU A 261 2.79 -6.29 9.08
N ALA A 262 1.59 -5.92 8.65
CA ALA A 262 0.39 -6.72 8.89
C ALA A 262 0.51 -8.12 8.27
N HIS A 263 1.10 -8.24 7.08
CA HIS A 263 1.36 -9.52 6.43
C HIS A 263 2.34 -10.38 7.23
N VAL A 264 3.48 -9.82 7.65
CA VAL A 264 4.48 -10.53 8.45
C VAL A 264 3.86 -11.01 9.78
N ALA A 265 3.09 -10.15 10.44
CA ALA A 265 2.38 -10.51 11.67
C ALA A 265 1.34 -11.62 11.44
N HIS A 266 0.59 -11.55 10.34
CA HIS A 266 -0.38 -12.59 9.97
C HIS A 266 0.31 -13.95 9.76
N ARG A 267 1.40 -13.99 8.99
CA ARG A 267 2.19 -15.21 8.74
C ARG A 267 2.74 -15.81 10.04
N ALA A 268 3.28 -14.98 10.93
CA ALA A 268 3.78 -15.43 12.22
C ALA A 268 2.68 -16.08 13.09
N ARG A 269 1.48 -15.48 13.14
CA ARG A 269 0.34 -16.04 13.90
C ARG A 269 -0.11 -17.39 13.34
N VAL A 270 -0.21 -17.51 12.02
CA VAL A 270 -0.59 -18.77 11.36
C VAL A 270 0.42 -19.87 11.65
N ALA A 271 1.73 -19.56 11.59
CA ALA A 271 2.79 -20.51 11.91
C ALA A 271 2.73 -21.00 13.37
N VAL A 272 2.52 -20.09 14.33
CA VAL A 272 2.37 -20.45 15.75
C VAL A 272 1.16 -21.36 15.98
N LYS A 273 0.02 -21.06 15.35
CA LYS A 273 -1.19 -21.89 15.46
C LYS A 273 -0.99 -23.30 14.89
N ALA A 274 -0.29 -23.42 13.76
CA ALA A 274 0.03 -24.70 13.15
C ALA A 274 0.94 -25.56 14.06
N MET A 275 1.96 -24.94 14.68
CA MET A 275 2.85 -25.64 15.61
C MET A 275 2.13 -26.14 16.87
N LYS A 276 1.19 -25.36 17.42
CA LYS A 276 0.39 -25.79 18.58
C LYS A 276 -0.51 -26.97 18.24
N GLY A 277 -1.27 -26.89 17.15
CA GLY A 277 -2.15 -27.99 16.73
C GLY A 277 -1.40 -29.29 16.43
N SER A 278 -0.18 -29.21 15.90
CA SER A 278 0.67 -30.39 15.70
C SER A 278 1.11 -31.04 17.01
N LYS A 279 1.39 -30.25 18.06
CA LYS A 279 1.78 -30.78 19.38
C LYS A 279 0.60 -31.46 20.07
N ASP A 280 -0.58 -30.86 19.99
CA ASP A 280 -1.80 -31.42 20.58
C ASP A 280 -2.15 -32.78 19.94
N LEU A 281 -1.99 -32.89 18.61
CA LEU A 281 -2.16 -34.15 17.88
C LEU A 281 -1.13 -35.22 18.31
N SER A 282 0.15 -34.86 18.42
CA SER A 282 1.19 -35.82 18.84
C SER A 282 1.00 -36.31 20.27
N GLN A 283 0.54 -35.45 21.19
CA GLN A 283 0.26 -35.85 22.56
C GLN A 283 -0.94 -36.81 22.60
N SER A 284 -2.01 -36.51 21.86
CA SER A 284 -3.20 -37.38 21.78
C SER A 284 -2.97 -38.76 21.16
N SER A 285 -1.88 -38.93 20.38
CA SER A 285 -1.48 -40.24 19.83
C SER A 285 -0.57 -41.03 20.76
N ILE A 286 0.09 -40.38 21.73
CA ILE A 286 0.90 -41.06 22.76
C ILE A 286 -0.01 -41.58 23.88
N ASP A 287 -1.13 -40.89 24.15
CA ASP A 287 -2.05 -41.23 25.22
C ASP A 287 -3.10 -42.31 24.85
N ARG A 288 -3.03 -42.92 23.65
CA ARG A 288 -3.88 -44.03 23.19
C ARG A 288 -3.09 -45.31 22.97
#